data_AF-A0A378FVD6-F1
#
_entry.id   AF-A0A378FVD6-F1
#
_cell.length_a   1.000
_cell.length_b   1.000
_cell.length_c   1.000
_cell.angle_alpha   90.00
_cell.angle_beta   90.00
_cell.angle_gamma   90.00
#
_symmetry.space_group_name_H-M   'P 1'
#
loop_
_entity.id
_entity.type
_entity.pdbx_description
1 polymer ?
#
loop_
_entity_poly.entity_id
_entity_poly.type
_entity_poly.pdbx_seq_one_letter_code
_entity_poly.pdbx_strand_id
1 'polypeptide(L)'
;MWIKANPNLHVSVDAAKLESTIQKARGIPSQWVEMLTKRFNIWCQGSTPWMGAGAWDACALDYTEEDLAGMECYAGFDLSSTSDITSVSYAFPFDREIRLLTRHYLPETQLLNVANKNRAIYRQWVKAGWIGTTPGDCIDYDRIRDDILRDAEIFNIRLVGFDTWNATHLRTQLQGAGLDVEPFPQTYLKFSPVANPLRYSSTAGLCVIVAILFCPGQLVTW
;
A
#
# COMPACT_ATOMS: atom_id res chain seq x y z
N MET A 1 26.77 -22.52 -6.94
CA MET A 1 27.23 -21.12 -6.78
C MET A 1 27.80 -20.82 -5.37
N TRP A 2 27.42 -21.56 -4.31
CA TRP A 2 27.79 -21.24 -2.91
C TRP A 2 29.28 -21.35 -2.57
N ILE A 3 29.97 -22.37 -3.11
CA ILE A 3 31.37 -22.68 -2.81
C ILE A 3 32.32 -21.57 -3.32
N LYS A 4 32.02 -20.99 -4.49
CA LYS A 4 32.89 -19.96 -5.10
C LYS A 4 32.88 -18.64 -4.33
N ALA A 5 31.76 -18.29 -3.69
CA ALA A 5 31.64 -17.08 -2.89
C ALA A 5 32.11 -17.25 -1.44
N ASN A 6 32.19 -18.48 -0.94
CA ASN A 6 32.56 -18.80 0.43
C ASN A 6 33.73 -19.79 0.44
N PRO A 7 34.97 -19.34 0.15
CA PRO A 7 36.13 -20.23 0.02
C PRO A 7 36.50 -20.96 1.32
N ASN A 8 36.08 -20.43 2.49
CA ASN A 8 36.29 -21.06 3.80
C ASN A 8 35.08 -21.90 4.29
N LEU A 9 34.18 -22.28 3.39
CA LEU A 9 33.07 -23.18 3.72
C LEU A 9 33.62 -24.51 4.26
N HIS A 10 33.05 -24.98 5.37
CA HIS A 10 33.49 -26.16 6.13
C HIS A 10 34.83 -26.03 6.89
N VAL A 11 35.49 -24.87 6.82
CA VAL A 11 36.73 -24.60 7.60
C VAL A 11 36.42 -23.65 8.75
N SER A 12 35.93 -22.45 8.45
CA SER A 12 35.52 -21.45 9.44
C SER A 12 34.07 -20.97 9.25
N VAL A 13 33.47 -21.30 8.10
CA VAL A 13 32.05 -21.07 7.83
C VAL A 13 31.32 -22.40 7.85
N ASP A 14 30.46 -22.59 8.84
CA ASP A 14 29.59 -23.76 8.95
C ASP A 14 28.53 -23.75 7.83
N ALA A 15 28.49 -24.82 7.04
CA ALA A 15 27.57 -24.94 5.92
C ALA A 15 26.10 -25.12 6.34
N ALA A 16 25.81 -25.87 7.40
CA ALA A 16 24.45 -26.05 7.91
C ALA A 16 23.91 -24.73 8.47
N LYS A 17 24.76 -23.96 9.15
CA LYS A 17 24.41 -22.62 9.64
C LYS A 17 24.17 -21.64 8.49
N LEU A 18 24.99 -21.71 7.44
CA LEU A 18 24.83 -20.89 6.25
C LEU A 18 23.50 -21.21 5.55
N GLU A 19 23.19 -22.48 5.35
CA GLU A 19 21.94 -22.94 4.72
C GLU A 19 20.71 -22.48 5.52
N SER A 20 20.71 -22.68 6.84
CA SER A 20 19.65 -22.17 7.72
C SER A 20 19.49 -20.65 7.61
N THR A 21 20.59 -19.91 7.48
CA THR A 21 20.56 -18.44 7.34
C THR A 21 19.97 -18.02 5.99
N ILE A 22 20.31 -18.73 4.91
CA ILE A 22 19.75 -18.51 3.57
C ILE A 22 18.23 -18.71 3.59
N GLN A 23 17.75 -19.80 4.20
CA GLN A 23 16.32 -20.09 4.26
C GLN A 23 15.54 -19.02 5.03
N LYS A 24 16.11 -18.52 6.15
CA LYS A 24 15.51 -17.42 6.92
C LYS A 24 15.49 -16.11 6.12
N ALA A 25 16.57 -15.80 5.42
CA ALA A 25 16.71 -14.55 4.67
C ALA A 25 15.80 -14.48 3.43
N ARG A 26 15.44 -15.62 2.82
CA ARG A 26 14.60 -15.66 1.60
C ARG A 26 13.23 -14.99 1.76
N GLY A 27 12.64 -15.05 2.96
CA GLY A 27 11.34 -14.41 3.25
C GLY A 27 11.42 -12.95 3.67
N ILE A 28 12.63 -12.36 3.73
CA ILE A 28 12.85 -11.04 4.31
C ILE A 28 13.76 -10.25 3.36
N PRO A 29 13.20 -9.38 2.50
CA PRO A 29 13.98 -8.60 1.53
C PRO A 29 15.26 -7.94 2.07
N SER A 30 15.22 -7.37 3.29
CA SER A 30 16.40 -6.74 3.93
C SER A 30 17.51 -7.71 4.25
N GLN A 31 17.15 -8.85 4.84
CA GLN A 31 18.11 -9.91 5.11
C GLN A 31 18.59 -10.56 3.82
N TRP A 32 17.76 -10.61 2.77
CA TRP A 32 18.17 -11.12 1.46
C TRP A 32 19.23 -10.23 0.80
N VAL A 33 19.03 -8.91 0.80
CA VAL A 33 20.01 -7.93 0.31
C VAL A 33 21.31 -8.01 1.12
N GLU A 34 21.21 -8.10 2.44
CA GLU A 34 22.38 -8.28 3.30
C GLU A 34 23.11 -9.60 3.01
N MET A 35 22.37 -10.68 2.76
CA MET A 35 22.91 -11.98 2.42
C MET A 35 23.66 -11.96 1.09
N LEU A 36 23.04 -11.37 0.06
CA LEU A 36 23.65 -11.20 -1.27
C LEU A 36 24.94 -10.35 -1.18
N THR A 37 24.88 -9.24 -0.44
CA THR A 37 26.02 -8.33 -0.32
C THR A 37 27.15 -8.92 0.54
N LYS A 38 26.85 -9.42 1.75
CA LYS A 38 27.87 -9.84 2.72
C LYS A 38 28.35 -11.28 2.55
N ARG A 39 27.56 -12.18 1.96
CA ARG A 39 27.88 -13.62 1.86
C ARG A 39 28.05 -14.13 0.44
N PHE A 40 27.56 -13.38 -0.54
CA PHE A 40 27.73 -13.71 -1.96
C PHE A 40 28.50 -12.66 -2.76
N ASN A 41 28.86 -11.53 -2.13
CA ASN A 41 29.56 -10.41 -2.76
C ASN A 41 28.84 -9.89 -4.02
N ILE A 42 27.50 -9.98 -4.01
CA ILE A 42 26.63 -9.46 -5.06
C ILE A 42 26.14 -8.09 -4.59
N TRP A 43 26.53 -7.05 -5.31
CA TRP A 43 26.07 -5.70 -5.05
C TRP A 43 24.61 -5.55 -5.45
N CYS A 44 23.75 -5.25 -4.48
CA CYS A 44 22.35 -4.90 -4.72
C CYS A 44 22.19 -3.37 -4.64
N GLN A 45 21.23 -2.81 -5.38
CA GLN A 45 20.88 -1.40 -5.23
C GLN A 45 20.39 -1.11 -3.80
N GLY A 46 20.74 0.08 -3.27
CA GLY A 46 20.63 0.41 -1.85
C GLY A 46 19.21 0.51 -1.28
N SER A 47 18.17 0.48 -2.11
CA SER A 47 16.79 0.37 -1.64
C SER A 47 16.47 -1.11 -1.41
N THR A 48 16.41 -1.50 -0.13
CA THR A 48 15.73 -2.76 0.19
C THR A 48 14.23 -2.51 0.07
N PRO A 49 13.53 -3.16 -0.88
CA PRO A 49 12.09 -3.00 -0.96
C PRO A 49 11.44 -3.63 0.28
N TRP A 50 10.40 -2.98 0.81
CA TRP A 50 9.70 -3.49 2.00
C TRP A 50 9.02 -4.85 1.73
N MET A 51 8.52 -5.03 0.51
CA MET A 51 7.92 -6.25 -0.04
C MET A 51 8.61 -6.62 -1.35
N GLY A 52 8.85 -7.91 -1.59
CA GLY A 52 9.47 -8.37 -2.85
C GLY A 52 8.48 -8.30 -4.02
N ALA A 53 8.95 -7.93 -5.21
CA ALA A 53 8.09 -7.80 -6.41
C ALA A 53 7.28 -9.07 -6.72
N GLY A 54 7.89 -10.26 -6.62
CA GLY A 54 7.16 -11.51 -6.86
C GLY A 54 6.08 -11.83 -5.81
N ALA A 55 6.20 -11.34 -4.58
CA ALA A 55 5.14 -11.47 -3.58
C ALA A 55 3.99 -10.49 -3.87
N TRP A 56 4.31 -9.31 -4.39
CA TRP A 56 3.32 -8.35 -4.87
C TRP A 56 2.53 -8.89 -6.08
N ASP A 57 3.22 -9.42 -7.08
CA ASP A 57 2.58 -9.96 -8.28
C ASP A 57 1.72 -11.20 -7.96
N ALA A 58 2.13 -12.00 -6.97
CA ALA A 58 1.36 -13.14 -6.49
C ALA A 58 0.06 -12.75 -5.75
N CYS A 59 -0.05 -11.50 -5.29
CA CYS A 59 -1.25 -10.96 -4.67
C CYS A 59 -2.29 -10.47 -5.68
N ALA A 60 -1.98 -10.48 -6.98
CA ALA A 60 -2.93 -10.11 -8.02
C ALA A 60 -4.08 -11.14 -8.05
N LEU A 61 -5.29 -10.67 -7.78
CA LEU A 61 -6.51 -11.46 -7.81
C LEU A 61 -7.50 -10.80 -8.77
N ASP A 62 -8.14 -11.60 -9.60
CA ASP A 62 -9.18 -11.13 -10.51
C ASP A 62 -10.54 -11.21 -9.79
N TYR A 63 -11.02 -10.07 -9.30
CA TYR A 63 -12.39 -9.87 -8.84
C TYR A 63 -12.88 -8.49 -9.29
N THR A 64 -14.18 -8.32 -9.44
CA THR A 64 -14.79 -7.04 -9.83
C THR A 64 -15.45 -6.33 -8.66
N GLU A 65 -15.86 -5.06 -8.84
CA GLU A 65 -16.60 -4.32 -7.80
C GLU A 65 -17.93 -5.01 -7.47
N GLU A 66 -18.55 -5.66 -8.46
CA GLU A 66 -19.81 -6.41 -8.27
C GLU A 66 -19.64 -7.62 -7.35
N ASP A 67 -18.49 -8.29 -7.38
CA ASP A 67 -18.19 -9.43 -6.50
C ASP A 67 -18.09 -9.02 -5.02
N LEU A 68 -17.88 -7.73 -4.76
CA LEU A 68 -17.74 -7.15 -3.43
C LEU A 68 -19.05 -6.53 -2.91
N ALA A 69 -20.08 -6.43 -3.75
CA ALA A 69 -21.35 -5.82 -3.38
C ALA A 69 -22.02 -6.57 -2.22
N GLY A 70 -22.48 -5.82 -1.21
CA GLY A 70 -23.11 -6.34 0.00
C GLY A 70 -22.15 -6.99 1.01
N MET A 71 -20.85 -7.11 0.69
CA MET A 71 -19.87 -7.63 1.64
C MET A 71 -19.56 -6.62 2.75
N GLU A 72 -19.19 -7.14 3.91
CA GLU A 72 -18.68 -6.32 5.01
C GLU A 72 -17.29 -5.80 4.69
N CYS A 73 -17.07 -4.50 4.91
CA CYS A 73 -15.78 -3.88 4.65
C CYS A 73 -15.38 -2.84 5.68
N TYR A 74 -14.09 -2.57 5.70
CA TYR A 74 -13.43 -1.57 6.54
C TYR A 74 -12.77 -0.56 5.62
N ALA A 75 -13.13 0.71 5.77
CA ALA A 75 -12.57 1.78 4.95
C ALA A 75 -11.40 2.47 5.67
N GLY A 76 -10.38 2.84 4.90
CA GLY A 76 -9.26 3.65 5.35
C GLY A 76 -9.02 4.80 4.39
N PHE A 77 -8.84 6.00 4.93
CA PHE A 77 -8.62 7.21 4.12
C PHE A 77 -7.22 7.76 4.33
N ASP A 78 -6.52 7.98 3.22
CA ASP A 78 -5.26 8.72 3.14
C ASP A 78 -5.55 10.04 2.42
N LEU A 79 -5.75 11.10 3.20
CA LEU A 79 -6.22 12.39 2.70
C LEU A 79 -5.03 13.33 2.47
N SER A 80 -5.00 13.93 1.28
CA SER A 80 -4.05 14.95 0.88
C SER A 80 -4.77 16.28 0.63
N SER A 81 -4.06 17.39 0.81
CA SER A 81 -4.62 18.73 0.65
C SER A 81 -4.46 19.27 -0.78
N THR A 82 -3.23 19.39 -1.28
CA THR A 82 -2.94 20.14 -2.52
C THR A 82 -1.92 19.48 -3.45
N SER A 83 -0.90 18.80 -2.92
CA SER A 83 0.18 18.24 -3.74
C SER A 83 0.01 16.78 -4.10
N ASP A 84 -0.53 15.98 -3.18
CA ASP A 84 -0.45 14.52 -3.23
C ASP A 84 -1.78 13.88 -3.59
N ILE A 85 -1.73 12.60 -3.96
CA ILE A 85 -2.92 11.80 -4.29
C ILE A 85 -3.68 11.53 -2.99
N THR A 86 -4.99 11.75 -3.02
CA THR A 86 -5.88 11.28 -1.95
C THR A 86 -6.37 9.89 -2.31
N SER A 87 -6.32 8.97 -1.35
CA SER A 87 -6.73 7.57 -1.57
C SER A 87 -7.77 7.14 -0.54
N VAL A 88 -8.82 6.50 -1.04
CA VAL A 88 -9.82 5.79 -0.24
C VAL A 88 -9.65 4.31 -0.51
N SER A 89 -9.46 3.51 0.53
CA SER A 89 -9.28 2.06 0.40
C SER A 89 -10.28 1.30 1.23
N TYR A 90 -10.90 0.30 0.65
CA TYR A 90 -11.84 -0.60 1.28
C TYR A 90 -11.21 -1.98 1.39
N ALA A 91 -11.15 -2.51 2.60
CA ALA A 91 -10.67 -3.85 2.90
C ALA A 91 -11.85 -4.77 3.22
N PHE A 92 -11.99 -5.84 2.43
CA PHE A 92 -13.04 -6.83 2.53
C PHE A 92 -12.44 -8.14 3.05
N PRO A 93 -12.72 -8.52 4.30
CA PRO A 93 -12.33 -9.84 4.80
C PRO A 93 -13.03 -10.94 3.99
N PHE A 94 -12.25 -11.85 3.40
CA PHE A 94 -12.75 -12.98 2.61
C PHE A 94 -12.04 -14.27 3.04
N ASP A 95 -12.65 -14.99 3.99
CA ASP A 95 -12.06 -16.19 4.63
C ASP A 95 -10.66 -15.94 5.20
N ARG A 96 -9.62 -16.42 4.51
CA ARG A 96 -8.21 -16.25 4.88
C ARG A 96 -7.52 -15.17 4.06
N GLU A 97 -8.24 -14.40 3.27
CA GLU A 97 -7.68 -13.36 2.40
C GLU A 97 -8.37 -12.03 2.68
N ILE A 98 -7.76 -10.93 2.24
CA ILE A 98 -8.40 -9.62 2.25
C ILE A 98 -8.39 -9.10 0.82
N ARG A 99 -9.59 -8.84 0.30
CA ARG A 99 -9.79 -8.18 -0.99
C ARG A 99 -9.84 -6.68 -0.79
N LEU A 100 -9.40 -5.95 -1.80
CA LEU A 100 -9.18 -4.52 -1.72
C LEU A 100 -9.81 -3.78 -2.88
N LEU A 101 -10.49 -2.70 -2.56
CA LEU A 101 -10.94 -1.76 -3.56
C LEU A 101 -10.38 -0.39 -3.21
N THR A 102 -9.65 0.23 -4.13
CA THR A 102 -9.06 1.55 -3.91
C THR A 102 -9.58 2.56 -4.92
N ARG A 103 -9.95 3.74 -4.43
CA ARG A 103 -10.31 4.90 -5.25
C ARG A 103 -9.28 6.00 -5.00
N HIS A 104 -8.75 6.56 -6.07
CA HIS A 104 -7.68 7.56 -6.02
C HIS A 104 -8.13 8.88 -6.65
N TYR A 105 -7.78 9.98 -6.01
CA TYR A 105 -8.20 11.33 -6.39
C TYR A 105 -7.00 12.26 -6.48
N LEU A 106 -7.00 13.11 -7.50
CA LEU A 106 -5.97 14.12 -7.72
C LEU A 106 -6.57 15.44 -8.22
N PRO A 107 -6.12 16.61 -7.73
CA PRO A 107 -6.57 17.89 -8.29
C PRO A 107 -6.10 18.06 -9.74
N GLU A 108 -6.96 18.58 -10.60
CA GLU A 108 -6.65 18.74 -12.04
C GLU A 108 -5.42 19.63 -12.28
N THR A 109 -5.21 20.64 -11.43
CA THR A 109 -4.02 21.51 -11.50
C THR A 109 -2.70 20.73 -11.44
N GLN A 110 -2.67 19.60 -10.71
CA GLN A 110 -1.46 18.78 -10.58
C GLN A 110 -1.09 18.04 -11.86
N LEU A 111 -2.03 17.89 -12.80
CA LEU A 111 -1.76 17.36 -14.14
C LEU A 111 -1.11 18.41 -15.05
N LEU A 112 -1.37 19.69 -14.82
CA LEU A 112 -0.86 20.81 -15.63
C LEU A 112 0.39 21.45 -15.02
N ASN A 113 0.61 21.28 -13.72
CA ASN A 113 1.72 21.86 -13.00
C ASN A 113 3.08 21.38 -13.52
N VAL A 114 3.86 22.31 -14.09
CA VAL A 114 5.18 22.02 -14.67
C VAL A 114 6.22 21.66 -13.61
N ALA A 115 6.03 22.10 -12.36
CA ALA A 115 6.90 21.72 -11.25
C ALA A 115 6.68 20.27 -10.80
N ASN A 116 5.51 19.68 -11.11
CA ASN A 116 5.24 18.29 -10.78
C ASN A 116 5.98 17.36 -11.76
N LYS A 117 6.95 16.63 -11.22
CA LYS A 117 7.74 15.63 -11.95
C LYS A 117 6.90 14.44 -12.41
N ASN A 118 5.85 14.11 -11.66
CA ASN A 118 4.98 12.96 -11.92
C ASN A 118 3.82 13.26 -12.87
N ARG A 119 3.67 14.50 -13.34
CA ARG A 119 2.53 14.94 -14.17
C ARG A 119 2.28 14.05 -15.39
N ALA A 120 3.34 13.54 -16.03
CA ALA A 120 3.22 12.70 -17.21
C ALA A 120 2.60 11.34 -16.87
N ILE A 121 3.02 10.76 -15.74
CA ILE A 121 2.51 9.50 -15.20
C ILE A 121 1.06 9.67 -14.75
N TYR A 122 0.75 10.73 -14.01
CA TYR A 122 -0.61 11.01 -13.55
C TYR A 122 -1.59 11.17 -14.73
N ARG A 123 -1.18 11.83 -15.82
CA ARG A 123 -2.00 11.91 -17.03
C ARG A 123 -2.27 10.54 -17.66
N GLN A 124 -1.33 9.61 -17.60
CA GLN A 124 -1.53 8.25 -18.09
C GLN A 124 -2.51 7.50 -17.20
N TRP A 125 -2.37 7.60 -15.87
CA TRP A 125 -3.26 6.95 -14.92
C TRP A 125 -4.69 7.47 -14.98
N VAL A 126 -4.88 8.77 -15.18
CA VAL A 126 -6.20 9.36 -15.41
C VAL A 126 -6.80 8.84 -16.72
N LYS A 127 -6.03 8.77 -17.80
CA LYS A 127 -6.49 8.18 -19.07
C LYS A 127 -6.84 6.70 -18.96
N ALA A 128 -6.12 5.95 -18.12
CA ALA A 128 -6.36 4.55 -17.84
C ALA A 128 -7.53 4.32 -16.87
N GLY A 129 -8.09 5.38 -16.27
CA GLY A 129 -9.17 5.29 -15.29
C GLY A 129 -8.73 4.88 -13.89
N TRP A 130 -7.42 4.86 -13.59
CA TRP A 130 -6.90 4.47 -12.27
C TRP A 130 -7.00 5.60 -11.23
N ILE A 131 -7.10 6.84 -11.69
CA ILE A 131 -7.21 8.04 -10.83
C ILE A 131 -8.33 8.93 -11.36
N GLY A 132 -9.23 9.32 -10.47
CA GLY A 132 -10.23 10.36 -10.71
C GLY A 132 -9.65 11.76 -10.47
N THR A 133 -10.07 12.74 -11.26
CA THR A 133 -9.65 14.13 -11.07
C THR A 133 -10.73 14.95 -10.38
N THR A 134 -10.35 15.78 -9.43
CA THR A 134 -11.23 16.81 -8.86
C THR A 134 -10.94 18.16 -9.54
N PRO A 135 -11.98 18.93 -9.92
CA PRO A 135 -11.78 20.28 -10.45
C PRO A 135 -11.11 21.19 -9.44
N GLY A 136 -10.25 22.10 -9.90
CA GLY A 136 -9.60 23.11 -9.06
C GLY A 136 -8.20 22.73 -8.59
N ASP A 137 -7.70 23.52 -7.64
CA ASP A 137 -6.33 23.47 -7.13
C ASP A 137 -6.15 22.66 -5.85
N CYS A 138 -7.25 22.30 -5.19
CA CYS A 138 -7.29 21.46 -4.00
C CYS A 138 -8.20 20.24 -4.21
N ILE A 139 -8.05 19.25 -3.33
CA ILE A 139 -8.94 18.09 -3.29
C ILE A 139 -10.32 18.53 -2.79
N ASP A 140 -11.35 18.20 -3.56
CA ASP A 140 -12.75 18.39 -3.16
C ASP A 140 -13.19 17.25 -2.23
N TYR A 141 -13.25 17.55 -0.93
CA TYR A 141 -13.71 16.58 0.08
C TYR A 141 -15.20 16.28 -0.02
N ASP A 142 -16.03 17.19 -0.56
CA ASP A 142 -17.46 16.92 -0.76
C ASP A 142 -17.65 15.87 -1.85
N ARG A 143 -16.84 15.93 -2.92
CA ARG A 143 -16.81 14.89 -3.96
C ARG A 143 -16.45 13.51 -3.39
N ILE A 144 -15.42 13.46 -2.54
CA ILE A 144 -14.98 12.22 -1.87
C ILE A 144 -16.06 11.70 -0.93
N ARG A 145 -16.70 12.58 -0.15
CA ARG A 145 -17.85 12.22 0.70
C ARG A 145 -18.94 11.56 -0.13
N ASP A 146 -19.35 12.19 -1.22
CA ASP A 146 -20.44 11.68 -2.06
C ASP A 146 -20.07 10.34 -2.70
N ASP A 147 -18.81 10.13 -3.06
CA ASP A 147 -18.31 8.82 -3.51
C ASP A 147 -18.39 7.76 -2.41
N ILE A 148 -17.98 8.10 -1.18
CA ILE A 148 -18.06 7.18 -0.03
C ILE A 148 -19.52 6.84 0.31
N LEU A 149 -20.44 7.80 0.24
CA LEU A 149 -21.86 7.55 0.50
C LEU A 149 -22.47 6.63 -0.54
N ARG A 150 -22.12 6.80 -1.82
CA ARG A 150 -22.53 5.85 -2.88
C ARG A 150 -21.93 4.47 -2.66
N ASP A 151 -20.67 4.40 -2.26
CA ASP A 151 -20.03 3.12 -1.91
C ASP A 151 -20.69 2.47 -0.68
N ALA A 152 -21.16 3.27 0.29
CA ALA A 152 -21.88 2.79 1.48
C ALA A 152 -23.27 2.23 1.17
N GLU A 153 -23.87 2.62 0.04
CA GLU A 153 -25.13 2.01 -0.45
C GLU A 153 -24.89 0.64 -1.09
N ILE A 154 -23.68 0.39 -1.60
CA ILE A 154 -23.31 -0.84 -2.31
C ILE A 154 -22.63 -1.84 -1.36
N PHE A 155 -21.76 -1.36 -0.48
CA PHE A 155 -20.96 -2.15 0.45
C PHE A 155 -21.40 -1.92 1.90
N ASN A 156 -21.25 -2.94 2.75
CA ASN A 156 -21.57 -2.81 4.17
C ASN A 156 -20.34 -2.30 4.95
N ILE A 157 -20.14 -0.98 4.95
CA ILE A 157 -19.02 -0.33 5.63
C ILE A 157 -19.23 -0.37 7.15
N ARG A 158 -18.40 -1.15 7.86
CA ARG A 158 -18.47 -1.31 9.31
C ARG A 158 -17.74 -0.24 10.10
N LEU A 159 -16.58 0.17 9.61
CA LEU A 159 -15.73 1.14 10.29
C LEU A 159 -14.92 1.89 9.24
N VAL A 160 -14.76 3.18 9.51
CA VAL A 160 -13.96 4.09 8.69
C VAL A 160 -12.82 4.64 9.53
N GLY A 161 -11.60 4.26 9.19
CA GLY A 161 -10.37 4.82 9.76
C GLY A 161 -9.93 6.08 9.02
N PHE A 162 -9.68 7.16 9.77
CA PHE A 162 -9.25 8.43 9.18
C PHE A 162 -8.03 9.03 9.89
N ASP A 163 -7.17 9.74 9.16
CA ASP A 163 -6.09 10.50 9.80
C ASP A 163 -6.61 11.82 10.41
N THR A 164 -6.31 12.00 11.69
CA THR A 164 -6.67 13.17 12.49
C THR A 164 -6.29 14.53 11.89
N TRP A 165 -5.28 14.60 11.03
CA TRP A 165 -4.85 15.86 10.43
C TRP A 165 -5.74 16.23 9.23
N ASN A 166 -6.45 17.35 9.33
CA ASN A 166 -7.24 17.99 8.27
C ASN A 166 -8.60 17.36 7.86
N ALA A 167 -9.09 16.36 8.61
CA ALA A 167 -10.28 15.60 8.23
C ALA A 167 -11.47 15.69 9.21
N THR A 168 -11.40 16.60 10.19
CA THR A 168 -12.46 16.82 11.17
C THR A 168 -13.81 17.19 10.53
N HIS A 169 -13.79 17.91 9.41
CA HIS A 169 -14.99 18.29 8.67
C HIS A 169 -15.65 17.07 8.03
N LEU A 170 -14.87 16.30 7.25
CA LEU A 170 -15.34 15.07 6.60
C LEU A 170 -15.85 14.04 7.63
N ARG A 171 -15.14 13.89 8.77
CA ARG A 171 -15.59 13.02 9.87
C ARG A 171 -17.00 13.36 10.32
N THR A 172 -17.27 14.64 10.56
CA THR A 172 -18.57 15.10 11.06
C THR A 172 -19.69 14.82 10.06
N GLN A 173 -19.41 15.00 8.76
CA GLN A 173 -20.36 14.71 7.69
C GLN A 173 -20.66 13.21 7.59
N LEU A 174 -19.63 12.35 7.63
CA LEU A 174 -19.78 10.90 7.54
C LEU A 174 -20.48 10.32 8.77
N GLN A 175 -20.17 10.82 9.98
CA GLN A 175 -20.90 10.47 11.20
C GLN A 175 -22.37 10.90 11.13
N GLY A 176 -22.64 12.08 10.56
CA GLY A 176 -24.02 12.55 10.30
C GLY A 176 -24.79 11.67 9.32
N ALA A 177 -24.10 10.98 8.42
CA ALA A 177 -24.68 10.00 7.50
C ALA A 177 -24.85 8.59 8.12
N GLY A 178 -24.47 8.40 9.39
CA GLY A 178 -24.63 7.14 10.12
C GLY A 178 -23.47 6.16 9.99
N LEU A 179 -22.32 6.59 9.46
CA LEU A 179 -21.10 5.77 9.41
C LEU A 179 -20.30 5.89 10.70
N ASP A 180 -19.78 4.76 11.18
CA ASP A 180 -18.85 4.72 12.31
C ASP A 180 -17.45 5.14 11.84
N VAL A 181 -17.02 6.32 12.28
CA VAL A 181 -15.72 6.91 11.91
C VAL A 181 -14.84 7.07 13.14
N GLU A 182 -13.65 6.45 13.10
CA GLU A 182 -12.67 6.51 14.18
C GLU A 182 -11.34 7.14 13.74
N PRO A 183 -10.74 8.00 14.59
CA PRO A 183 -9.42 8.55 14.32
C PRO A 183 -8.33 7.48 14.43
N PHE A 184 -7.54 7.33 13.37
CA PHE A 184 -6.35 6.49 13.32
C PHE A 184 -5.12 7.35 13.02
N PRO A 185 -4.45 7.90 14.06
CA PRO A 185 -3.35 8.84 13.84
C PRO A 185 -2.12 8.14 13.26
N GLN A 186 -1.46 8.81 12.30
CA GLN A 186 -0.22 8.35 11.63
C GLN A 186 1.01 8.36 12.55
N THR A 187 0.98 7.52 13.58
CA THR A 187 2.05 7.36 14.55
C THR A 187 2.70 5.98 14.42
N TYR A 188 4.00 5.89 14.72
CA TYR A 188 4.73 4.62 14.72
C TYR A 188 4.03 3.55 15.58
N LEU A 189 3.47 3.95 16.72
CA LEU A 189 2.77 3.05 17.65
C LEU A 189 1.52 2.42 17.04
N LYS A 190 0.84 3.11 16.13
CA LYS A 190 -0.38 2.63 15.46
C LYS A 190 -0.06 1.87 14.17
N PHE A 191 0.93 2.33 13.40
CA PHE A 191 1.28 1.72 12.11
C PHE A 191 2.19 0.50 12.23
N SER A 192 3.16 0.48 13.17
CA SER A 192 4.11 -0.63 13.31
C SER A 192 3.45 -2.00 13.58
N PRO A 193 2.41 -2.09 14.45
CA PRO A 193 1.69 -3.34 14.68
C PRO A 193 0.91 -3.84 13.45
N VAL A 194 0.53 -2.94 12.54
CA VAL A 194 -0.17 -3.30 11.29
C VAL A 194 0.86 -3.70 10.24
N ALA A 195 1.89 -2.87 10.01
CA ALA A 195 2.87 -3.08 8.93
C ALA A 195 3.72 -4.36 9.12
N ASN A 196 4.08 -4.73 10.35
CA ASN A 196 4.94 -5.89 10.56
C ASN A 196 4.26 -7.22 10.14
N PRO A 197 3.04 -7.55 10.60
CA PRO A 197 2.29 -8.71 10.12
C PRO A 197 2.05 -8.73 8.61
N LEU A 198 1.74 -7.58 7.99
CA LEU A 198 1.53 -7.49 6.53
C LEU A 198 2.71 -8.01 5.71
N ARG A 199 3.91 -7.70 6.19
CA ARG A 199 5.14 -8.16 5.55
C ARG A 199 5.32 -9.68 5.63
N TYR A 200 4.86 -10.30 6.72
CA TYR A 200 4.89 -11.76 6.88
C TYR A 200 3.73 -12.45 6.16
N SER A 201 2.54 -11.84 6.13
CA SER A 201 1.32 -12.41 5.55
C SER A 201 1.35 -12.40 4.02
N SER A 202 1.90 -11.34 3.40
CA SER A 202 2.17 -11.28 1.95
C SER A 202 3.17 -12.35 1.49
N THR A 203 4.08 -12.77 2.37
CA THR A 203 4.98 -13.91 2.12
C THR A 203 4.26 -15.26 2.29
N ALA A 204 3.13 -15.29 2.98
CA ALA A 204 2.30 -16.46 3.27
C ALA A 204 1.02 -16.55 2.40
N GLY A 205 0.86 -15.68 1.39
CA GLY A 205 -0.33 -15.64 0.51
C GLY A 205 -1.57 -14.96 1.11
N LEU A 206 -1.48 -14.42 2.33
CA LEU A 206 -2.52 -13.58 2.93
C LEU A 206 -2.32 -12.14 2.48
N CYS A 207 -3.00 -11.77 1.39
CA CYS A 207 -3.03 -10.43 0.86
C CYS A 207 -3.82 -9.54 1.83
N VAL A 208 -3.14 -8.56 2.45
CA VAL A 208 -3.79 -7.46 3.18
C VAL A 208 -3.00 -6.21 2.81
N ILE A 209 -3.62 -5.28 2.10
CA ILE A 209 -3.04 -3.96 1.82
C ILE A 209 -3.99 -2.96 2.45
N VAL A 210 -3.81 -2.69 3.74
CA VAL A 210 -4.32 -1.42 4.27
C VAL A 210 -3.49 -0.33 3.60
N ALA A 211 -4.16 0.65 2.99
CA ALA A 211 -3.59 1.82 2.31
C ALA A 211 -2.31 2.34 2.98
N ILE A 212 -1.17 1.81 2.53
CA ILE A 212 0.15 2.33 2.81
C ILE A 212 0.83 2.25 1.46
N LEU A 213 0.67 3.29 0.64
CA LEU A 213 1.60 3.70 -0.42
C LEU A 213 0.89 4.65 -1.40
N PHE A 214 0.93 5.95 -1.12
CA PHE A 214 1.24 6.95 -2.15
C PHE A 214 2.02 8.12 -1.52
N CYS A 215 3.17 7.81 -0.92
CA CYS A 215 4.21 8.81 -0.71
C CYS A 215 5.01 8.95 -2.02
N PRO A 216 5.09 10.12 -2.66
CA PRO A 216 5.73 10.28 -3.96
C PRO A 216 7.26 10.20 -3.79
N GLY A 217 7.79 8.98 -3.89
CA GLY A 217 9.21 8.70 -3.80
C GLY A 217 9.60 7.54 -4.70
N GLN A 218 9.73 7.83 -6.00
CA GLN A 218 10.44 7.05 -7.00
C GLN A 218 10.12 5.54 -7.06
N LEU A 219 9.16 5.17 -7.91
CA LEU A 219 9.22 3.91 -8.66
C LEU A 219 9.06 4.24 -10.14
N VAL A 220 10.16 4.72 -10.73
CA VAL A 220 10.42 4.61 -12.17
C VAL A 220 11.32 3.39 -12.30
N THR A 221 10.75 2.25 -12.67
CA THR A 221 11.50 1.11 -13.20
C THR A 221 11.96 1.44 -14.61
N TRP A 222 13.26 1.31 -14.86
CA TRP A 222 13.78 0.95 -16.18
C TRP A 222 13.61 -0.56 -16.38
#